data_AF-A0A8H5Z378-F1
#
_entry.id   AF-A0A8H5Z378-F1
#
_cell.length_a   1.000
_cell.length_b   1.000
_cell.length_c   1.000
_cell.angle_alpha   90.00
_cell.angle_beta   90.00
_cell.angle_gamma   90.00
#
_symmetry.space_group_name_H-M   'P 1'
#
loop_
_entity.id
_entity.type
_entity.pdbx_description
1 polymer ?
#
loop_
_entity_poly.entity_id
_entity_poly.type
_entity_poly.pdbx_seq_one_letter_code
_entity_poly.pdbx_strand_id
1 'polypeptide(L)'
;MPSIEAHISTSSSVFDLESDHDHTITIDLFLQHNRPITFPTQNLRLFDSPMNKGGLTFTDTETGTEARRNRIFMCGPDHEGSLREDNKESFLTLHPGQKYTIQASISRMESGVGRIQLPPGSTAEDYREANETQPKVWKWWKAGNLDNDKTYRIGIDQESTIRKWFEGSREELLGKPLEDRTDDKMNKEPIMINVAQPAEFAMKRPDSDGSLNWP
;
A
#
# COMPACT_ATOMS: atom_id res chain seq x y z
N MET A 1 9.43 -7.80 -23.46
CA MET A 1 9.19 -8.00 -22.02
C MET A 1 8.22 -6.92 -21.56
N PRO A 2 7.15 -7.25 -20.81
CA PRO A 2 6.26 -6.25 -20.25
C PRO A 2 6.97 -5.36 -19.22
N SER A 3 6.56 -4.11 -19.12
CA SER A 3 6.84 -3.23 -17.98
C SER A 3 5.57 -2.48 -17.58
N ILE A 4 5.55 -1.93 -16.37
CA ILE A 4 4.43 -1.10 -15.90
C ILE A 4 4.95 0.30 -15.64
N GLU A 5 4.22 1.28 -16.16
CA GLU A 5 4.44 2.68 -15.87
C GLU A 5 3.45 3.12 -14.78
N ALA A 6 3.94 3.84 -13.77
CA ALA A 6 3.15 4.33 -12.65
C ALA A 6 3.16 5.86 -12.62
N HIS A 7 1.97 6.45 -12.52
CA HIS A 7 1.75 7.87 -12.26
C HIS A 7 1.16 8.02 -10.87
N ILE A 8 1.83 8.78 -10.01
CA ILE A 8 1.46 8.97 -8.61
C ILE A 8 0.89 10.38 -8.46
N SER A 9 -0.19 10.49 -7.71
CA SER A 9 -0.78 11.77 -7.29
C SER A 9 -1.24 11.69 -5.84
N THR A 10 -1.36 12.85 -5.20
CA THR A 10 -1.89 12.98 -3.84
C THR A 10 -3.14 13.86 -3.84
N SER A 11 -4.04 13.68 -2.86
CA SER A 11 -5.22 14.53 -2.69
C SER A 11 -4.86 15.99 -2.38
N SER A 12 -3.66 16.24 -1.88
CA SER A 12 -3.13 17.56 -1.55
C SER A 12 -1.60 17.56 -1.68
N SER A 13 -1.02 18.70 -2.06
CA SER A 13 0.42 18.93 -2.02
C SER A 13 0.95 19.20 -0.60
N VAL A 14 0.04 19.34 0.37
CA VAL A 14 0.35 19.47 1.79
C VAL A 14 -0.37 18.38 2.55
N PHE A 15 0.38 17.55 3.26
CA PHE A 15 -0.18 16.65 4.24
C PHE A 15 -0.18 17.37 5.59
N ASP A 16 -1.33 17.94 5.96
CA ASP A 16 -1.52 18.66 7.22
C ASP A 16 -2.20 17.75 8.24
N LEU A 17 -1.49 17.39 9.31
CA LEU A 17 -2.06 16.52 10.34
C LEU A 17 -3.18 17.21 11.13
N GLU A 18 -3.23 18.55 11.16
CA GLU A 18 -4.32 19.30 11.80
C GLU A 18 -5.62 19.23 10.99
N SER A 19 -5.55 18.82 9.72
CA SER A 19 -6.73 18.64 8.87
C SER A 19 -7.54 17.41 9.30
N ASP A 20 -8.86 17.54 9.27
CA ASP A 20 -9.78 16.41 9.45
C ASP A 20 -9.85 15.47 8.23
N HIS A 21 -9.15 15.79 7.14
CA HIS A 21 -9.21 15.06 5.88
C HIS A 21 -8.07 14.05 5.74
N ASP A 22 -8.41 12.88 5.21
CA ASP A 22 -7.44 11.87 4.81
C ASP A 22 -6.49 12.40 3.72
N HIS A 23 -5.24 11.94 3.80
CA HIS A 23 -4.28 12.14 2.74
C HIS A 23 -4.28 10.92 1.82
N THR A 24 -4.93 11.06 0.66
CA THR A 24 -5.08 9.98 -0.31
C THR A 24 -3.94 10.01 -1.32
N ILE A 25 -3.31 8.86 -1.53
CA ILE A 25 -2.32 8.62 -2.57
C ILE A 25 -2.99 7.78 -3.64
N THR A 26 -3.00 8.28 -4.88
CA THR A 26 -3.53 7.58 -6.06
C THR A 26 -2.37 7.19 -6.96
N ILE A 27 -2.36 5.92 -7.40
CA ILE A 27 -1.39 5.39 -8.36
C ILE A 27 -2.18 4.87 -9.57
N ASP A 28 -1.94 5.49 -10.71
CA ASP A 28 -2.42 5.01 -12.00
C ASP A 28 -1.33 4.16 -12.65
N LEU A 29 -1.67 2.91 -12.97
CA LEU A 29 -0.80 1.94 -13.61
C LEU A 29 -1.16 1.78 -15.09
N PHE A 30 -0.14 1.79 -15.93
CA PHE A 30 -0.24 1.61 -17.38
C PHE A 30 0.68 0.47 -17.82
N LEU A 31 0.09 -0.54 -18.46
CA LEU A 31 0.85 -1.66 -18.98
C LEU A 31 1.56 -1.25 -20.28
N GLN A 32 2.89 -1.29 -20.26
CA GLN A 32 3.74 -1.14 -21.43
C GLN A 32 4.01 -2.53 -22.03
N HIS A 33 3.02 -3.06 -22.73
CA HIS A 33 3.08 -4.35 -23.40
C HIS A 33 2.04 -4.41 -24.54
N ASN A 34 2.16 -5.40 -25.43
CA ASN A 34 1.21 -5.58 -26.54
C ASN A 34 0.05 -6.53 -26.21
N ARG A 35 0.14 -7.23 -25.07
CA ARG A 35 -0.85 -8.21 -24.61
C ARG A 35 -1.22 -7.94 -23.16
N PRO A 36 -2.45 -8.29 -22.73
CA PRO A 36 -2.80 -8.25 -21.32
C PRO A 36 -1.89 -9.16 -20.49
N ILE A 37 -1.69 -8.78 -19.24
CA ILE A 37 -1.05 -9.65 -18.25
C ILE A 37 -1.99 -9.86 -17.08
N THR A 38 -2.00 -11.06 -16.52
CA THR A 38 -2.79 -11.40 -15.35
C THR A 38 -1.89 -11.93 -14.25
N PHE A 39 -2.03 -11.43 -13.02
CA PHE A 39 -1.19 -11.83 -11.91
C PHE A 39 -1.97 -11.81 -10.58
N PRO A 40 -1.54 -12.59 -9.58
CA PRO A 40 -2.10 -12.52 -8.23
C PRO A 40 -2.04 -11.09 -7.69
N THR A 41 -3.13 -10.56 -7.13
CA THR A 41 -3.21 -9.20 -6.56
C THR A 41 -2.14 -8.95 -5.50
N GLN A 42 -1.79 -9.99 -4.73
CA GLN A 42 -0.69 -9.98 -3.76
C GLN A 42 0.70 -9.70 -4.35
N ASN A 43 0.90 -9.78 -5.67
CA ASN A 43 2.17 -9.39 -6.30
C ASN A 43 2.26 -7.88 -6.49
N LEU A 44 1.15 -7.16 -6.34
CA LEU A 44 1.09 -5.70 -6.40
C LEU A 44 1.12 -5.11 -5.00
N ARG A 45 2.18 -5.40 -4.24
CA ARG A 45 2.38 -4.95 -2.86
C ARG A 45 2.84 -3.49 -2.76
N LEU A 46 2.18 -2.58 -3.48
CA LEU A 46 2.52 -1.17 -3.43
C LEU A 46 2.24 -0.56 -2.06
N PHE A 47 1.16 -0.99 -1.41
CA PHE A 47 0.71 -0.41 -0.14
C PHE A 47 0.60 -1.41 1.01
N ASP A 48 0.88 -2.69 0.82
CA ASP A 48 0.93 -3.68 1.91
C ASP A 48 2.28 -4.38 1.87
N SER A 49 3.26 -3.79 2.55
CA SER A 49 4.50 -4.49 2.82
C SER A 49 4.95 -4.29 4.26
N PRO A 50 5.26 -5.38 5.00
CA PRO A 50 5.82 -5.27 6.34
C PRO A 50 7.22 -4.62 6.26
N MET A 51 7.43 -3.59 7.09
CA MET A 51 8.72 -3.00 7.46
C MET A 51 9.83 -3.04 6.37
N ASN A 52 10.01 -1.92 5.67
CA ASN A 52 11.20 -1.56 4.89
C ASN A 52 11.57 -2.44 3.68
N LYS A 53 10.69 -3.28 3.13
CA LYS A 53 10.98 -4.04 1.89
C LYS A 53 9.85 -3.96 0.88
N GLY A 54 10.04 -3.36 -0.28
CA GLY A 54 8.99 -3.28 -1.32
C GLY A 54 7.82 -2.37 -0.94
N GLY A 55 7.06 -1.87 -1.90
CA GLY A 55 5.96 -0.91 -1.74
C GLY A 55 6.35 0.55 -2.07
N LEU A 56 5.49 1.49 -1.69
CA LEU A 56 5.74 2.93 -1.82
C LEU A 56 6.95 3.35 -0.99
N THR A 57 7.74 4.30 -1.48
CA THR A 57 8.82 4.98 -0.74
C THR A 57 8.50 6.46 -0.54
N PHE A 58 9.03 7.06 0.53
CA PHE A 58 8.93 8.49 0.80
C PHE A 58 10.33 9.03 0.97
N THR A 59 10.85 9.73 -0.03
CA THR A 59 12.22 10.25 -0.03
C THR A 59 12.20 11.74 0.29
N ASP A 60 12.89 12.15 1.35
CA ASP A 60 13.12 13.56 1.65
C ASP A 60 13.85 14.21 0.46
N THR A 61 13.24 15.22 -0.14
CA THR A 61 13.78 15.87 -1.34
C THR A 61 15.04 16.69 -1.07
N GLU A 62 15.28 17.10 0.17
CA GLU A 62 16.47 17.87 0.57
C GLU A 62 17.68 16.96 0.79
N THR A 63 17.48 15.87 1.54
CA THR A 63 18.57 14.97 1.95
C THR A 63 18.73 13.75 1.06
N GLY A 64 17.73 13.43 0.23
CA GLY A 64 17.66 12.19 -0.54
C GLY A 64 17.44 10.93 0.31
N THR A 65 17.19 11.07 1.60
CA THR A 65 17.04 9.93 2.52
C THR A 65 15.60 9.43 2.52
N GLU A 66 15.40 8.12 2.45
CA GLU A 66 14.07 7.52 2.59
C GLU A 66 13.62 7.53 4.06
N ALA A 67 12.44 8.10 4.31
CA ALA A 67 11.78 7.99 5.60
C ALA A 67 11.41 6.53 5.88
N ARG A 68 11.72 6.05 7.09
CA ARG A 68 11.29 4.73 7.53
C ARG A 68 9.77 4.64 7.46
N ARG A 69 9.23 3.60 6.84
CA ARG A 69 7.79 3.51 6.61
C ARG A 69 7.08 3.02 7.86
N ASN A 70 6.07 3.76 8.31
CA ASN A 70 5.01 3.17 9.11
C ASN A 70 4.09 2.42 8.15
N ARG A 71 3.71 1.19 8.51
CA ARG A 71 2.99 0.25 7.64
C ARG A 71 1.73 0.90 7.09
N ILE A 72 1.76 1.32 5.82
CA ILE A 72 0.54 1.49 5.05
C ILE A 72 0.04 0.06 4.79
N PHE A 73 -1.27 -0.12 4.87
CA PHE A 73 -1.94 -1.38 4.62
C PHE A 73 -3.05 -1.06 3.64
N MET A 74 -3.07 -1.75 2.51
CA MET A 74 -4.29 -1.98 1.76
C MET A 74 -4.60 -3.46 1.87
N CYS A 75 -5.78 -3.79 2.36
CA CYS A 75 -6.24 -5.17 2.39
C CYS A 75 -6.35 -5.69 0.95
N GLY A 76 -5.53 -6.67 0.61
CA GLY A 76 -5.72 -7.51 -0.57
C GLY A 76 -5.92 -8.96 -0.12
N PRO A 77 -6.79 -9.75 -0.77
CA PRO A 77 -6.87 -11.17 -0.47
C PRO A 77 -5.53 -11.84 -0.84
N ASP A 78 -4.92 -12.54 0.12
CA ASP A 78 -3.79 -13.42 -0.15
C ASP A 78 -4.26 -14.63 -0.94
N HIS A 79 -3.51 -15.02 -1.99
CA HIS A 79 -3.78 -16.28 -2.67
C HIS A 79 -2.50 -16.93 -3.20
N GLU A 80 -2.31 -18.20 -2.82
CA GLU A 80 -1.39 -19.12 -3.50
C GLU A 80 -2.20 -20.14 -4.29
N GLY A 81 -1.90 -20.31 -5.59
CA GLY A 81 -2.51 -21.37 -6.40
C GLY A 81 -2.96 -20.95 -7.80
N SER A 82 -3.59 -21.91 -8.50
CA SER A 82 -4.09 -21.77 -9.86
C SER A 82 -5.22 -20.75 -9.98
N LEU A 83 -5.33 -20.06 -11.11
CA LEU A 83 -6.48 -19.21 -11.42
C LEU A 83 -7.73 -20.06 -11.70
N ARG A 84 -8.82 -19.79 -10.99
CA ARG A 84 -10.11 -20.50 -11.02
C ARG A 84 -11.28 -19.53 -10.92
N GLU A 85 -12.49 -19.98 -11.25
CA GLU A 85 -13.69 -19.11 -11.17
C GLU A 85 -13.99 -18.65 -9.73
N ASP A 86 -13.75 -19.51 -8.74
CA ASP A 86 -14.02 -19.26 -7.32
C ASP A 86 -12.99 -18.32 -6.66
N ASN A 87 -11.82 -18.11 -7.28
CA ASN A 87 -10.76 -17.25 -6.75
C ASN A 87 -10.34 -16.12 -7.71
N LYS A 88 -11.08 -15.90 -8.81
CA LYS A 88 -10.69 -14.98 -9.89
C LYS A 88 -10.52 -13.52 -9.44
N GLU A 89 -11.13 -13.13 -8.32
CA GLU A 89 -10.97 -11.79 -7.74
C GLU A 89 -9.63 -11.61 -7.01
N SER A 90 -8.92 -12.69 -6.72
CA SER A 90 -7.53 -12.65 -6.23
C SER A 90 -6.51 -12.44 -7.35
N PHE A 91 -6.97 -12.28 -8.60
CA PHE A 91 -6.14 -12.03 -9.76
C PHE A 91 -6.54 -10.71 -10.42
N LEU A 92 -5.52 -9.92 -10.75
CA LEU A 92 -5.66 -8.67 -11.47
C LEU A 92 -5.17 -8.85 -12.90
N THR A 93 -5.94 -8.32 -13.85
CA THR A 93 -5.50 -8.16 -15.25
C THR A 93 -5.20 -6.70 -15.53
N LEU A 94 -4.04 -6.43 -16.11
CA LEU A 94 -3.74 -5.15 -16.75
C LEU A 94 -3.83 -5.31 -18.27
N HIS A 95 -4.53 -4.40 -18.93
CA HIS A 95 -4.65 -4.36 -20.38
C HIS A 95 -3.79 -3.25 -20.98
N PRO A 96 -3.14 -3.48 -22.14
CA PRO A 96 -2.46 -2.42 -22.88
C PRO A 96 -3.37 -1.24 -23.16
N GLY A 97 -2.88 -0.03 -22.94
CA GLY A 97 -3.63 1.21 -23.19
C GLY A 97 -4.79 1.47 -22.22
N GLN A 98 -5.01 0.62 -21.21
CA GLN A 98 -5.99 0.86 -20.16
C GLN A 98 -5.30 1.28 -18.86
N LYS A 99 -5.93 2.24 -18.19
CA LYS A 99 -5.50 2.74 -16.89
C LYS A 99 -6.09 1.86 -15.78
N TYR A 100 -5.24 1.39 -14.88
CA TYR A 100 -5.69 0.76 -13.63
C TYR A 100 -5.34 1.63 -12.43
N THR A 101 -6.34 2.05 -11.68
CA THR A 101 -6.17 2.99 -10.57
C THR A 101 -6.18 2.25 -9.23
N ILE A 102 -5.21 2.59 -8.39
CA ILE A 102 -5.10 2.11 -7.01
C ILE A 102 -5.08 3.32 -6.10
N GLN A 103 -5.81 3.26 -4.99
CA GLN A 103 -5.86 4.34 -4.01
C GLN A 103 -5.64 3.80 -2.61
N ALA A 104 -4.82 4.50 -1.83
CA ALA A 104 -4.74 4.31 -0.39
C ALA A 104 -4.86 5.65 0.31
N SER A 105 -5.52 5.64 1.46
CA SER A 105 -5.58 6.80 2.34
C SER A 105 -4.70 6.58 3.56
N ILE A 106 -3.96 7.63 3.90
CA ILE A 106 -3.46 7.83 5.25
C ILE A 106 -4.59 8.55 5.98
N SER A 107 -5.13 7.88 6.99
CA SER A 107 -6.25 8.37 7.80
C SER A 107 -5.84 8.40 9.27
N ARG A 108 -6.40 9.33 10.04
CA ARG A 108 -6.29 9.29 11.50
C ARG A 108 -7.01 8.06 12.05
N MET A 109 -6.46 7.48 13.11
CA MET A 109 -7.06 6.36 13.81
C MET A 109 -7.22 6.70 15.28
N GLU A 110 -8.34 6.28 15.84
CA GLU A 110 -8.59 6.38 17.27
C GLU A 110 -7.63 5.45 18.01
N SER A 111 -7.00 5.95 19.07
CA SER A 111 -5.96 5.25 19.80
C SER A 111 -6.05 5.56 21.29
N GLY A 112 -5.80 4.56 22.14
CA GLY A 112 -5.74 4.76 23.58
C GLY A 112 -4.52 5.58 24.01
N VAL A 113 -4.70 6.45 25.00
CA VAL A 113 -3.63 7.27 25.60
C VAL A 113 -2.83 6.45 26.61
N GLY A 114 -1.56 6.20 26.32
CA GLY A 114 -0.65 5.46 27.21
C GLY A 114 -0.67 3.94 27.00
N ARG A 115 0.05 3.21 27.86
CA ARG A 115 0.08 1.73 27.84
C ARG A 115 -0.92 1.18 28.85
N ILE A 116 -1.76 0.24 28.41
CA ILE A 116 -2.58 -0.56 29.32
C ILE A 116 -1.64 -1.45 30.15
N GLN A 117 -1.64 -1.26 31.47
CA GLN A 117 -0.92 -2.11 32.41
C GLN A 117 -1.93 -2.94 33.19
N LEU A 118 -1.93 -4.25 32.95
CA LEU A 118 -2.77 -5.20 33.67
C LEU A 118 -1.94 -6.01 34.67
N PRO A 119 -2.54 -6.41 35.80
CA PRO A 119 -1.93 -7.36 36.73
C PRO A 119 -1.57 -8.71 36.06
N PRO A 120 -0.57 -9.44 36.60
CA PRO A 120 -0.32 -10.81 36.19
C PRO A 120 -1.56 -11.70 36.39
N GLY A 121 -1.92 -12.47 35.37
CA GLY A 121 -3.10 -13.37 35.39
C GLY A 121 -4.39 -12.74 34.86
N SER A 122 -4.35 -11.50 34.36
CA SER A 122 -5.50 -10.87 33.70
C SER A 122 -5.94 -11.60 32.41
N THR A 123 -7.24 -11.53 32.16
CA THR A 123 -7.94 -12.15 31.05
C THR A 123 -7.98 -11.24 29.81
N ALA A 124 -8.44 -11.78 28.68
CA ALA A 124 -8.68 -10.99 27.49
C ALA A 124 -9.83 -9.99 27.71
N GLU A 125 -10.82 -10.34 28.52
CA GLU A 125 -11.91 -9.46 28.93
C GLU A 125 -11.39 -8.25 29.73
N ASP A 126 -10.49 -8.47 30.69
CA ASP A 126 -9.87 -7.37 31.48
C ASP A 126 -9.12 -6.39 30.58
N TYR A 127 -8.45 -6.90 29.54
CA TYR A 127 -7.76 -6.05 28.56
C TYR A 127 -8.73 -5.27 27.69
N ARG A 128 -9.82 -5.90 27.25
CA ARG A 128 -10.84 -5.21 26.46
C ARG A 128 -11.49 -4.08 27.27
N GLU A 129 -11.87 -4.34 28.52
CA GLU A 129 -12.46 -3.34 29.41
C GLU A 129 -11.47 -2.19 29.70
N ALA A 130 -10.20 -2.51 29.98
CA ALA A 130 -9.18 -1.49 30.16
C ALA A 130 -8.95 -0.66 28.90
N ASN A 131 -9.03 -1.25 27.71
CA ASN A 131 -8.95 -0.53 26.45
C ASN A 131 -10.18 0.34 26.20
N GLU A 132 -11.38 -0.13 26.52
CA GLU A 132 -12.64 0.62 26.35
C GLU A 132 -12.71 1.83 27.30
N THR A 133 -12.19 1.69 28.52
CA THR A 133 -12.17 2.77 29.53
C THR A 133 -11.00 3.75 29.38
N GLN A 134 -10.01 3.42 28.55
CA GLN A 134 -8.85 4.27 28.30
C GLN A 134 -9.25 5.53 27.52
N PRO A 135 -8.77 6.73 27.91
CA PRO A 135 -8.95 7.94 27.11
C PRO A 135 -8.47 7.72 25.67
N LYS A 136 -9.25 8.21 24.71
CA LYS A 136 -8.98 8.05 23.28
C LYS A 136 -8.47 9.35 22.68
N VAL A 137 -7.50 9.24 21.78
CA VAL A 137 -6.95 10.34 20.99
C VAL A 137 -6.86 9.94 19.53
N TRP A 138 -6.94 10.93 18.64
CA TRP A 138 -6.67 10.73 17.23
C TRP A 138 -5.17 10.74 16.96
N LYS A 139 -4.69 9.70 16.28
CA LYS A 139 -3.27 9.57 15.91
C LYS A 139 -3.10 9.27 14.44
N TRP A 140 -2.10 9.90 13.85
CA TRP A 140 -1.65 9.63 12.49
C TRP A 140 -0.55 8.58 12.46
N TRP A 141 -0.87 7.36 12.89
CA TRP A 141 0.10 6.26 13.04
C TRP A 141 0.98 6.06 11.80
N LYS A 142 0.38 6.14 10.61
CA LYS A 142 1.07 5.93 9.32
C LYS A 142 1.97 7.11 8.89
N ALA A 143 1.89 8.26 9.57
CA ALA A 143 2.70 9.45 9.30
C ALA A 143 3.80 9.68 10.36
N GLY A 144 3.88 8.87 11.43
CA GLY A 144 4.78 9.11 12.57
C GLY A 144 6.26 9.40 12.23
N ASN A 145 6.79 8.77 11.17
CA ASN A 145 8.20 8.93 10.76
C ASN A 145 8.44 10.01 9.68
N LEU A 146 7.43 10.82 9.36
CA LEU A 146 7.55 11.95 8.44
C LEU A 146 7.74 13.23 9.26
N ASP A 147 8.87 13.92 9.08
CA ASP A 147 9.25 15.09 9.87
C ASP A 147 8.50 16.35 9.43
N ASN A 148 8.34 17.30 10.37
CA ASN A 148 7.70 18.58 10.07
C ASN A 148 8.52 19.41 9.08
N ASP A 149 7.84 20.20 8.24
CA ASP A 149 8.42 21.11 7.26
C ASP A 149 9.32 20.43 6.21
N LYS A 150 9.25 19.09 6.12
CA LYS A 150 9.94 18.32 5.09
C LYS A 150 9.03 18.07 3.89
N THR A 151 9.65 18.02 2.72
CA THR A 151 8.97 17.64 1.48
C THR A 151 9.42 16.24 1.09
N TYR A 152 8.44 15.37 0.87
CA TYR A 152 8.67 13.98 0.51
C TYR A 152 8.23 13.72 -0.91
N ARG A 153 9.12 13.10 -1.70
CA ARG A 153 8.78 12.52 -2.99
C ARG A 153 8.30 11.09 -2.80
N ILE A 154 7.15 10.79 -3.37
CA ILE A 154 6.58 9.44 -3.39
C ILE A 154 7.20 8.66 -4.55
N GLY A 155 7.79 7.53 -4.24
CA GLY A 155 8.34 6.57 -5.20
C GLY A 155 7.79 5.17 -4.99
N ILE A 156 8.32 4.21 -5.76
CA ILE A 156 8.06 2.78 -5.61
C ILE A 156 9.41 2.10 -5.45
N ASP A 157 9.55 1.30 -4.40
CA ASP A 157 10.73 0.50 -4.09
C ASP A 157 11.02 -0.49 -5.23
N GLN A 158 12.29 -0.65 -5.61
CA GLN A 158 12.69 -1.51 -6.73
C GLN A 158 12.36 -2.99 -6.52
N GLU A 159 12.18 -3.46 -5.28
CA GLU A 159 11.73 -4.81 -4.97
C GLU A 159 10.23 -5.02 -5.23
N SER A 160 9.47 -3.95 -5.47
CA SER A 160 8.03 -3.93 -5.80
C SER A 160 7.79 -4.37 -7.24
N THR A 161 8.10 -5.63 -7.51
CA THR A 161 8.02 -6.24 -8.84
C THR A 161 6.92 -7.28 -8.89
N ILE A 162 6.29 -7.42 -10.05
CA ILE A 162 5.39 -8.55 -10.28
C ILE A 162 6.25 -9.75 -10.67
N ARG A 163 6.43 -10.66 -9.70
CA ARG A 163 7.37 -11.80 -9.83
C ARG A 163 6.79 -13.00 -10.58
N LYS A 164 5.47 -13.09 -10.65
CA LYS A 164 4.76 -14.18 -11.34
C LYS A 164 3.54 -13.62 -12.05
N TRP A 165 3.37 -13.98 -13.32
CA TRP A 165 2.28 -13.48 -14.15
C TRP A 165 1.98 -14.42 -15.32
N PHE A 166 0.76 -14.38 -15.82
CA PHE A 166 0.34 -15.00 -17.07
C PHE A 166 0.26 -13.96 -18.18
N GLU A 167 0.61 -14.35 -19.41
CA GLU A 167 0.21 -13.60 -20.59
C GLU A 167 -1.23 -13.96 -20.98
N GLY A 168 -2.06 -12.94 -21.18
CA GLY A 168 -3.50 -13.07 -21.43
C GLY A 168 -4.34 -12.45 -20.32
N SER A 169 -5.59 -12.14 -20.67
CA SER A 169 -6.60 -11.64 -19.72
C SER A 169 -7.12 -12.75 -18.83
N ARG A 170 -7.67 -12.37 -17.66
CA ARG A 170 -8.29 -13.30 -16.72
C ARG A 170 -9.37 -14.13 -17.41
N GLU A 171 -10.21 -13.51 -18.22
CA GLU A 171 -11.31 -14.14 -18.92
C GLU A 171 -10.81 -15.16 -19.97
N GLU A 172 -9.78 -14.81 -20.74
CA GLU A 172 -9.13 -15.74 -21.68
C GLU A 172 -8.50 -16.93 -20.95
N LEU A 173 -7.86 -16.70 -19.80
CA LEU A 173 -7.21 -17.74 -19.01
C LEU A 173 -8.22 -18.67 -18.35
N LEU A 174 -9.36 -18.16 -17.87
CA LEU A 174 -10.43 -18.97 -17.28
C LEU A 174 -11.04 -19.95 -18.31
N GLY A 175 -11.01 -19.59 -19.60
CA GLY A 175 -11.39 -20.47 -20.71
C GLY A 175 -10.40 -21.61 -21.01
N LYS A 176 -9.20 -21.59 -20.42
CA LYS A 176 -8.19 -22.65 -20.60
C LYS A 176 -8.35 -23.80 -19.58
N PRO A 177 -7.83 -25.00 -19.89
CA PRO A 177 -7.70 -26.10 -18.93
C PRO A 177 -7.00 -25.65 -17.64
N LEU A 178 -7.37 -26.24 -16.50
CA LEU A 178 -6.80 -25.87 -15.20
C LEU A 178 -5.27 -26.05 -15.13
N GLU A 179 -4.75 -27.05 -15.83
CA GLU A 179 -3.33 -27.37 -15.97
C GLU A 179 -2.50 -26.28 -16.69
N ASP A 180 -3.15 -25.39 -17.45
CA ASP A 180 -2.51 -24.27 -18.15
C ASP A 180 -2.49 -22.97 -17.34
N ARG A 181 -3.14 -22.96 -16.18
CA ARG A 181 -3.31 -21.78 -15.33
C ARG A 181 -2.88 -22.03 -13.89
N THR A 182 -1.84 -22.85 -13.74
CA THR A 182 -1.12 -23.12 -12.49
C THR A 182 0.05 -22.16 -12.30
N ASP A 183 0.55 -22.08 -11.07
CA ASP A 183 1.72 -21.28 -10.69
C ASP A 183 2.94 -21.57 -11.58
N ASP A 184 3.19 -22.84 -11.87
CA ASP A 184 4.28 -23.36 -12.69
C ASP A 184 4.19 -22.93 -14.16
N LYS A 185 3.00 -22.58 -14.65
CA LYS A 185 2.80 -22.02 -16.00
C LYS A 185 2.97 -20.50 -16.08
N MET A 186 3.04 -19.82 -14.94
CA MET A 186 3.30 -18.37 -14.92
C MET A 186 4.74 -18.06 -15.33
N ASN A 187 4.91 -17.01 -16.11
CA ASN A 187 6.20 -16.38 -16.35
C ASN A 187 6.81 -15.93 -15.01
N LYS A 188 8.12 -16.16 -14.86
CA LYS A 188 8.91 -15.81 -13.65
C LYS A 188 9.84 -14.62 -13.85
N GLU A 189 9.88 -14.07 -15.06
CA GLU A 189 10.60 -12.84 -15.32
C GLU A 189 9.89 -11.67 -14.60
N PRO A 190 10.58 -10.95 -13.72
CA PRO A 190 9.97 -9.89 -12.92
C PRO A 190 9.58 -8.70 -13.81
N ILE A 191 8.36 -8.22 -13.63
CA ILE A 191 7.89 -6.98 -14.26
C ILE A 191 8.16 -5.82 -13.32
N MET A 192 8.96 -4.87 -13.81
CA MET A 192 9.28 -3.64 -13.09
C MET A 192 8.12 -2.65 -13.15
N ILE A 193 7.86 -1.98 -12.03
CA ILE A 193 6.96 -0.84 -11.95
C ILE A 193 7.82 0.42 -11.91
N ASN A 194 7.82 1.18 -13.01
CA ASN A 194 8.63 2.38 -13.16
C ASN A 194 7.76 3.61 -12.91
N VAL A 195 8.17 4.45 -11.95
CA VAL A 195 7.50 5.72 -11.68
C VAL A 195 7.89 6.73 -12.77
N ALA A 196 6.96 7.04 -13.67
CA ALA A 196 7.16 8.06 -14.70
C ALA A 196 6.73 9.45 -14.23
N GLN A 197 5.75 9.52 -13.33
CA GLN A 197 5.28 10.77 -12.72
C GLN A 197 5.24 10.58 -11.19
N PRO A 198 6.28 11.01 -10.46
CA PRO A 198 6.24 11.00 -9.00
C PRO A 198 5.35 12.13 -8.46
N ALA A 199 4.81 11.94 -7.26
CA ALA A 199 4.15 13.02 -6.51
C ALA A 199 5.06 13.52 -5.40
N GLU A 200 4.84 14.76 -4.96
CA GLU A 200 5.50 15.35 -3.81
C GLU A 200 4.46 15.94 -2.86
N PHE A 201 4.71 15.86 -1.56
CA PHE A 201 3.92 16.56 -0.56
C PHE A 201 4.80 17.14 0.53
N ALA A 202 4.42 18.33 1.02
CA ALA A 202 5.01 18.96 2.20
C ALA A 202 4.28 18.48 3.46
N MET A 203 5.04 18.17 4.50
CA MET A 203 4.53 17.67 5.77
C MET A 203 4.34 18.83 6.75
N LYS A 204 3.11 19.02 7.24
CA LYS A 204 2.77 19.95 8.33
C LYS A 204 2.18 19.19 9.52
N ARG A 205 2.83 19.30 10.68
CA ARG A 205 2.42 18.66 11.94
C ARG A 205 2.51 19.61 13.13
N PRO A 206 1.58 19.51 14.08
CA PRO A 206 1.61 20.34 15.29
C PRO A 206 2.61 19.83 16.34
N ASP A 207 2.93 18.54 16.34
CA ASP A 207 3.89 17.92 17.27
C ASP A 207 4.71 16.80 16.62
N SER A 208 5.76 16.37 17.31
CA SER A 208 6.75 15.41 16.80
C SER A 208 6.29 13.95 16.83
N ASP A 209 5.32 13.59 17.69
CA ASP A 209 4.82 12.23 17.80
C ASP A 209 3.61 11.94 16.90
N GLY A 210 3.14 12.96 16.14
CA GLY A 210 2.02 12.84 15.22
C GLY A 210 0.69 12.64 15.94
N SER A 211 0.65 12.97 17.24
CA SER A 211 -0.59 13.11 17.95
C SER A 211 -1.22 14.44 17.56
N LEU A 212 -2.54 14.50 17.53
CA LEU A 212 -3.16 15.78 17.75
C LEU A 212 -3.49 15.72 19.23
N ASN A 213 -2.77 16.49 20.06
CA ASN A 213 -3.09 16.69 21.46
C ASN A 213 -4.45 17.42 21.55
N TRP A 214 -5.52 16.74 21.15
CA TRP A 214 -6.89 17.20 21.24
C TRP A 214 -7.35 16.96 22.69
N PRO A 215 -7.79 18.01 23.40
CA PRO A 215 -8.52 17.85 24.65
C PRO A 215 -9.88 17.18 24.43
#